data_AF-A0A2P8DXK3-F1
#
_entry.id   AF-A0A2P8DXK3-F1
#
_cell.length_a   1.000
_cell.length_b   1.000
_cell.length_c   1.000
_cell.angle_alpha   90.00
_cell.angle_beta   90.00
_cell.angle_gamma   90.00
#
_symmetry.space_group_name_H-M   'P 1'
#
loop_
_entity.id
_entity.type
_entity.pdbx_description
1 polymer ?
#
loop_
_entity_poly.entity_id
_entity_poly.type
_entity_poly.pdbx_seq_one_letter_code
_entity_poly.pdbx_strand_id
1 'polypeptide(L)'
;MRTKIFRILFIFILFVSCKKEESKNELLGNWYGFDSDSMYYELYISDTLIILNHENLGIAEYTYLRDGQRLITTTPLFFERIWDLESLNDSSFTIKDTLETHHYKRLNIPAGFFESMNDSTGFFTFKEGFLERTQSHKQ
;
A
#
# COMPACT_ATOMS: atom_id res chain seq x y z
N MET A 1 -38.47 7.40 51.42
CA MET A 1 -38.42 7.72 49.98
C MET A 1 -37.17 8.51 49.65
N ARG A 2 -36.37 7.97 48.73
CA ARG A 2 -35.56 8.64 47.69
C ARG A 2 -34.38 9.52 48.11
N THR A 3 -33.38 9.49 47.23
CA THR A 3 -32.27 10.45 47.05
C THR A 3 -30.96 10.27 47.83
N LYS A 4 -30.39 9.06 47.91
CA LYS A 4 -28.93 8.90 48.10
C LYS A 4 -28.24 7.81 47.25
N ILE A 5 -28.94 7.20 46.29
CA ILE A 5 -28.40 6.09 45.47
C ILE A 5 -27.98 6.53 44.06
N PHE A 6 -28.26 7.78 43.66
CA PHE A 6 -28.04 8.24 42.27
C PHE A 6 -26.64 8.77 41.94
N ARG A 7 -25.67 8.76 42.86
CA ARG A 7 -24.31 9.26 42.58
C ARG A 7 -23.28 8.19 42.20
N ILE A 8 -23.60 6.91 42.38
CA ILE A 8 -22.65 5.82 42.09
C ILE A 8 -22.78 5.32 40.64
N LEU A 9 -23.90 5.61 39.96
CA LEU A 9 -24.16 5.10 38.61
C LEU A 9 -23.59 5.98 37.46
N PHE A 10 -22.91 7.09 37.77
CA PHE A 10 -22.42 8.01 36.72
C PHE A 10 -20.91 7.90 36.43
N ILE A 11 -20.18 7.06 37.18
CA ILE A 11 -18.72 6.92 37.03
C ILE A 11 -18.35 5.74 36.11
N PHE A 12 -19.29 4.84 35.78
CA PHE A 12 -18.98 3.63 35.02
C PHE A 12 -19.03 3.76 33.48
N ILE A 13 -19.33 4.95 32.94
CA ILE A 13 -19.52 5.16 31.49
C ILE A 13 -18.28 5.81 30.83
N LEU A 14 -17.24 6.21 31.59
CA LEU A 14 -16.13 7.01 31.05
C LEU A 14 -14.95 6.23 30.45
N PHE A 15 -14.94 4.90 30.42
CA PHE A 15 -13.74 4.15 30.00
C PHE A 15 -13.92 3.16 28.85
N VAL A 16 -15.04 3.18 28.12
CA VAL A 16 -15.17 2.41 26.88
C VAL A 16 -15.26 3.34 25.67
N SER A 17 -14.30 4.26 25.57
CA SER A 17 -13.92 4.81 24.28
C SER A 17 -12.59 4.16 23.90
N CYS A 18 -12.65 2.89 23.50
CA CYS A 18 -11.64 2.34 22.61
C CYS A 18 -11.78 3.13 21.30
N LYS A 19 -11.11 4.27 21.20
CA LYS A 19 -10.70 4.78 19.89
C LYS A 19 -9.94 3.62 19.25
N LYS A 20 -10.54 2.99 18.25
CA LYS A 20 -9.82 2.08 17.37
C LYS A 20 -8.76 2.98 16.72
N GLU A 21 -7.54 2.90 17.22
CA GLU A 21 -6.40 3.56 16.62
C GLU A 21 -6.34 2.99 15.20
N GLU A 22 -6.67 3.81 14.20
CA GLU A 22 -6.55 3.41 12.81
C GLU A 22 -5.07 3.08 12.61
N SER A 23 -4.76 1.79 12.49
CA SER A 23 -3.40 1.35 12.25
C SER A 23 -2.96 1.98 10.94
N LYS A 24 -2.05 2.95 11.01
CA LYS A 24 -1.47 3.59 9.85
C LYS A 24 -0.94 2.50 8.92
N ASN A 25 -1.44 2.45 7.70
CA ASN A 25 -0.96 1.49 6.73
C ASN A 25 0.43 1.90 6.25
N GLU A 26 1.45 1.23 6.79
CA GLU A 26 2.87 1.50 6.55
C GLU A 26 3.29 1.27 5.09
N LEU A 27 2.52 0.47 4.34
CA LEU A 27 2.77 0.22 2.91
C LEU A 27 2.34 1.39 2.02
N LEU A 28 1.55 2.35 2.53
CA LEU A 28 1.06 3.47 1.74
C LEU A 28 2.20 4.27 1.11
N GLY A 29 2.06 4.56 -0.18
CA GLY A 29 2.93 5.46 -0.92
C GLY A 29 3.45 4.87 -2.23
N ASN A 30 4.49 5.54 -2.74
CA ASN A 30 5.15 5.19 -3.98
C ASN A 30 6.42 4.38 -3.68
N TRP A 31 6.63 3.32 -4.43
CA TRP A 31 7.74 2.40 -4.27
C TRP A 31 8.29 2.02 -5.63
N TYR A 32 9.53 1.57 -5.65
CA TYR A 32 10.15 1.03 -6.85
C TYR A 32 10.99 -0.20 -6.52
N GLY A 33 11.15 -1.06 -7.52
CA GLY A 33 11.92 -2.28 -7.44
C GLY A 33 12.57 -2.60 -8.78
N PHE A 34 13.32 -3.69 -8.78
CA PHE A 34 13.89 -4.28 -9.99
C PHE A 34 13.58 -5.76 -10.04
N ASP A 35 13.35 -6.26 -11.25
CA ASP A 35 13.15 -7.69 -11.47
C ASP A 35 14.51 -8.38 -11.55
N SER A 36 14.48 -9.70 -11.59
CA SER A 36 15.69 -10.52 -11.66
C SER A 36 16.58 -10.22 -12.88
N ASP A 37 16.01 -9.67 -13.94
CA ASP A 37 16.68 -9.23 -15.16
C ASP A 37 16.98 -7.72 -15.19
N SER A 38 16.94 -7.07 -14.02
CA SER A 38 17.20 -5.64 -13.82
C SER A 38 16.15 -4.70 -14.46
N MET A 39 14.98 -5.21 -14.83
CA MET A 39 13.88 -4.35 -15.28
C MET A 39 13.33 -3.52 -14.11
N TYR A 40 13.21 -2.22 -14.32
CA TYR A 40 12.67 -1.28 -13.34
C TYR A 40 11.14 -1.30 -13.33
N TYR A 41 10.55 -1.27 -12.14
CA TYR A 41 9.11 -1.12 -11.96
C TYR A 41 8.77 -0.30 -10.72
N GLU A 42 7.57 0.25 -10.73
CA GLU A 42 7.04 1.07 -9.64
C GLU A 42 5.72 0.53 -9.11
N LEU A 43 5.51 0.67 -7.80
CA LEU A 43 4.22 0.46 -7.16
C LEU A 43 3.70 1.75 -6.58
N TYR A 44 2.42 2.02 -6.79
CA TYR A 44 1.65 2.90 -5.92
C TYR A 44 0.72 2.07 -5.06
N ILE A 45 0.81 2.24 -3.75
CA ILE A 45 -0.02 1.52 -2.78
C ILE A 45 -0.90 2.52 -2.05
N SER A 46 -2.21 2.36 -2.20
CA SER A 46 -3.26 3.06 -1.43
C SER A 46 -3.85 2.13 -0.37
N ASP A 47 -4.93 2.53 0.30
CA ASP A 47 -5.53 1.74 1.37
C ASP A 47 -6.06 0.37 0.90
N THR A 48 -6.50 0.28 -0.36
CA THR A 48 -7.16 -0.92 -0.90
C THR A 48 -6.58 -1.40 -2.22
N LEU A 49 -5.70 -0.61 -2.84
CA LEU A 49 -5.24 -0.84 -4.21
C LEU A 49 -3.73 -0.76 -4.30
N ILE A 50 -3.16 -1.65 -5.11
CA ILE A 50 -1.79 -1.60 -5.60
C ILE A 50 -1.87 -1.37 -7.11
N ILE A 51 -1.14 -0.38 -7.58
CA ILE A 51 -0.94 -0.12 -8.99
C ILE A 51 0.52 -0.41 -9.31
N LEU A 52 0.75 -1.42 -10.13
CA LEU A 52 2.07 -1.74 -10.67
C LEU A 52 2.22 -1.07 -12.02
N ASN A 53 3.33 -0.35 -12.21
CA ASN A 53 3.78 0.07 -13.52
C ASN A 53 5.09 -0.61 -13.84
N HIS A 54 5.04 -1.46 -14.84
CA HIS A 54 6.16 -2.28 -15.25
C HIS A 54 6.43 -2.04 -16.73
N GLU A 55 7.71 -1.95 -17.11
CA GLU A 55 8.10 -1.57 -18.46
C GLU A 55 7.42 -2.41 -19.57
N ASN A 56 7.43 -3.73 -19.42
CA ASN A 56 6.88 -4.65 -20.42
C ASN A 56 5.38 -4.93 -20.30
N LEU A 57 4.81 -4.81 -19.10
CA LEU A 57 3.42 -5.18 -18.83
C LEU A 57 2.49 -3.96 -18.88
N GLY A 58 3.06 -2.76 -18.80
CA GLY A 58 2.33 -1.53 -18.59
C GLY A 58 1.79 -1.43 -17.17
N ILE A 59 0.62 -0.82 -17.05
CA ILE A 59 -0.03 -0.58 -15.77
C ILE A 59 -0.98 -1.73 -15.45
N ALA A 60 -0.83 -2.30 -14.27
CA ALA A 60 -1.66 -3.36 -13.73
C ALA A 60 -2.20 -2.96 -12.36
N GLU A 61 -3.45 -3.34 -12.09
CA GLU A 61 -4.15 -3.01 -10.85
C GLU A 61 -4.41 -4.27 -10.03
N TYR A 62 -4.23 -4.18 -8.73
CA TYR A 62 -4.52 -5.26 -7.79
C TYR A 62 -5.22 -4.70 -6.57
N THR A 63 -6.28 -5.34 -6.12
CA THR A 63 -6.75 -5.14 -4.74
C THR A 63 -5.86 -5.93 -3.80
N TYR A 64 -5.81 -5.55 -2.52
CA TYR A 64 -5.04 -6.32 -1.56
C TYR A 64 -5.62 -6.30 -0.15
N LEU A 65 -5.19 -7.28 0.64
CA LEU A 65 -5.43 -7.40 2.07
C LEU A 65 -4.12 -7.71 2.78
N ARG A 66 -3.86 -7.02 3.90
CA ARG A 66 -2.74 -7.33 4.81
C ARG A 66 -3.28 -8.05 6.05
N ASP A 67 -2.80 -9.27 6.27
CA ASP A 67 -3.04 -10.07 7.47
C ASP A 67 -1.71 -10.34 8.19
N GLY A 68 -1.32 -9.38 9.04
CA GLY A 68 -0.03 -9.41 9.73
C GLY A 68 1.16 -9.35 8.78
N GLN A 69 1.89 -10.48 8.69
CA GLN A 69 3.04 -10.68 7.80
C GLN A 69 2.63 -11.27 6.45
N ARG A 70 1.34 -11.40 6.14
CA ARG A 70 0.86 -11.87 4.84
C ARG A 70 0.24 -10.71 4.07
N LEU A 71 0.57 -10.63 2.79
CA LEU A 71 -0.04 -9.73 1.84
C LEU A 71 -0.74 -10.58 0.77
N ILE A 72 -2.06 -10.44 0.66
CA ILE A 72 -2.87 -11.16 -0.32
C ILE A 72 -3.21 -10.15 -1.41
N THR A 73 -2.74 -10.37 -2.63
CA THR A 73 -3.02 -9.51 -3.78
C THR A 73 -3.99 -10.21 -4.72
N THR A 74 -5.00 -9.49 -5.21
CA THR A 74 -6.07 -10.05 -6.03
C THR A 74 -6.22 -9.23 -7.32
N THR A 75 -6.10 -9.91 -8.46
CA THR A 75 -6.30 -9.31 -9.79
C THR A 75 -7.77 -8.98 -10.05
N PRO A 76 -8.10 -8.15 -11.06
CA PRO A 76 -9.49 -7.88 -11.46
C PRO A 76 -10.25 -9.14 -11.92
N LEU A 77 -9.53 -10.20 -12.29
CA LEU A 77 -10.08 -11.51 -12.65
C LEU A 77 -10.17 -12.47 -11.45
N PHE A 78 -10.04 -11.97 -10.22
CA PHE A 78 -10.16 -12.71 -8.96
C PHE A 78 -9.09 -13.79 -8.73
N PHE A 79 -7.97 -13.76 -9.47
CA PHE A 79 -6.80 -14.55 -9.11
C PHE A 79 -6.07 -13.93 -7.93
N GLU A 80 -5.88 -14.72 -6.88
CA GLU A 80 -5.18 -14.34 -5.66
C GLU A 80 -3.75 -14.85 -5.67
N ARG A 81 -2.86 -14.06 -5.09
CA ARG A 81 -1.49 -14.45 -4.77
C ARG A 81 -1.17 -14.04 -3.35
N ILE A 82 -0.52 -14.94 -2.62
CA ILE A 82 -0.17 -14.75 -1.22
C ILE A 82 1.33 -14.54 -1.13
N TRP A 83 1.71 -13.46 -0.47
CA TRP A 83 3.09 -13.07 -0.23
C TRP A 83 3.38 -13.01 1.27
N ASP A 84 4.57 -13.47 1.65
CA ASP A 84 5.15 -13.21 2.96
C ASP A 84 5.85 -11.84 2.93
N LEU A 85 5.44 -10.95 3.83
CA LEU A 85 6.04 -9.65 4.08
C LEU A 85 7.20 -9.82 5.06
N GLU A 86 8.40 -10.07 4.54
CA GLU A 86 9.60 -10.36 5.34
C GLU A 86 10.11 -9.14 6.11
N SER A 87 10.00 -7.94 5.52
CA SER A 87 10.41 -6.70 6.17
C SER A 87 9.60 -5.51 5.69
N LEU A 88 9.36 -4.56 6.58
CA LEU A 88 8.70 -3.30 6.29
C LEU A 88 9.23 -2.21 7.22
N ASN A 89 9.68 -1.11 6.62
CA ASN A 89 9.99 0.13 7.32
C ASN A 89 9.65 1.33 6.42
N ASP A 90 9.92 2.55 6.89
CA ASP A 90 9.59 3.77 6.17
C ASP A 90 10.31 3.93 4.82
N SER A 91 11.42 3.23 4.58
CA SER A 91 12.25 3.38 3.39
C SER A 91 12.25 2.18 2.44
N SER A 92 11.86 1.01 2.92
CA SER A 92 11.90 -0.23 2.15
C SER A 92 10.94 -1.28 2.68
N PHE A 93 10.51 -2.17 1.79
CA PHE A 93 9.87 -3.41 2.19
C PHE A 93 10.29 -4.56 1.29
N THR A 94 10.15 -5.79 1.78
CA THR A 94 10.42 -7.01 1.01
C THR A 94 9.22 -7.93 1.12
N ILE A 95 8.73 -8.40 -0.04
CA ILE A 95 7.73 -9.46 -0.13
C ILE A 95 8.30 -10.66 -0.87
N LYS A 96 7.82 -11.84 -0.53
CA LYS A 96 8.31 -13.09 -1.09
C LYS A 96 7.20 -14.12 -1.18
N ASP A 97 7.26 -14.98 -2.17
CA ASP A 97 6.51 -16.23 -2.17
C ASP A 97 7.42 -17.42 -2.50
N THR A 98 6.83 -18.54 -2.93
CA THR A 98 7.60 -19.74 -3.30
C THR A 98 8.39 -19.59 -4.60
N LEU A 99 8.07 -18.61 -5.44
CA LEU A 99 8.64 -18.44 -6.78
C LEU A 99 9.64 -17.28 -6.82
N GLU A 100 9.36 -16.17 -6.13
CA GLU A 100 10.16 -14.96 -6.25
C GLU A 100 10.21 -14.12 -4.98
N THR A 101 11.16 -13.18 -4.96
CA THR A 101 11.36 -12.22 -3.88
C THR A 101 11.51 -10.83 -4.50
N HIS A 102 10.72 -9.88 -4.03
CA HIS A 102 10.76 -8.50 -4.48
C HIS A 102 11.24 -7.58 -3.37
N HIS A 103 12.23 -6.75 -3.70
CA HIS A 103 12.77 -5.73 -2.81
C HIS A 103 12.34 -4.36 -3.30
N TYR A 104 11.59 -3.66 -2.45
CA TYR A 104 11.07 -2.34 -2.75
C TYR A 104 11.78 -1.27 -1.94
N LYS A 105 12.03 -0.14 -2.58
CA LYS A 105 12.51 1.10 -1.96
C LYS A 105 11.48 2.19 -2.13
N ARG A 106 11.33 3.04 -1.13
CA ARG A 106 10.37 4.13 -1.16
C ARG A 106 10.81 5.17 -2.19
N LEU A 107 9.89 5.57 -3.05
CA LEU A 107 10.07 6.65 -4.00
C LEU A 107 9.52 7.93 -3.37
N ASN A 108 10.41 8.92 -3.16
CA ASN A 108 10.05 10.15 -2.48
C ASN A 108 9.47 11.19 -3.46
N ILE A 109 8.32 10.84 -4.03
CA ILE A 109 7.52 11.72 -4.89
C ILE A 109 6.17 12.01 -4.22
N PRO A 110 5.54 13.16 -4.53
CA PRO A 110 4.22 13.48 -4.00
C PRO A 110 3.23 12.33 -4.24
N ALA A 111 2.46 11.98 -3.21
CA ALA A 111 1.42 10.96 -3.27
C ALA A 111 0.17 11.49 -4.01
N GLY A 112 0.34 11.90 -5.26
CA GLY A 112 -0.72 12.54 -6.05
C GLY A 112 -1.30 11.66 -7.15
N PHE A 113 -0.87 10.39 -7.25
CA PHE A 113 -1.08 9.62 -8.48
C PHE A 113 -2.57 9.40 -8.83
N PHE A 114 -3.45 9.20 -7.84
CA PHE A 114 -4.87 9.00 -8.07
C PHE A 114 -5.75 9.57 -6.96
N GLU A 115 -5.65 10.88 -6.68
CA GLU A 115 -6.66 11.53 -5.83
C GLU A 115 -8.08 11.39 -6.42
N SER A 116 -8.17 11.18 -7.74
CA SER A 116 -9.28 10.42 -8.34
C SER A 116 -8.74 9.48 -9.41
N MET A 117 -9.09 8.19 -9.39
CA MET A 117 -8.70 7.22 -10.43
C MET A 117 -9.15 7.62 -11.85
N ASN A 118 -10.03 8.62 -11.98
CA ASN A 118 -10.52 9.16 -13.25
C ASN A 118 -9.70 10.36 -13.76
N ASP A 119 -8.65 10.79 -13.04
CA ASP A 119 -7.81 11.87 -13.51
C ASP A 119 -6.84 11.37 -14.59
N SER A 120 -7.21 11.58 -15.85
CA SER A 120 -6.35 11.31 -16.99
C SER A 120 -5.01 12.04 -16.88
N THR A 121 -4.96 13.22 -16.27
CA THR A 121 -3.73 14.01 -16.09
C THR A 121 -2.77 13.34 -15.12
N GLY A 122 -3.29 12.83 -13.99
CA GLY A 122 -2.52 12.05 -13.01
C GLY A 122 -1.93 10.79 -13.66
N PHE A 123 -2.74 10.10 -14.46
CA PHE A 123 -2.29 8.94 -15.25
C PHE A 123 -1.12 9.28 -16.18
N PHE A 124 -1.25 10.31 -17.02
CA PHE A 124 -0.19 10.72 -17.95
C PHE A 124 1.08 11.12 -17.20
N THR A 125 0.96 11.90 -16.14
CA THR A 125 2.11 12.39 -15.36
C THR A 125 2.93 11.26 -14.77
N PHE A 126 2.29 10.26 -14.20
CA PHE A 126 2.98 9.09 -13.67
C PHE A 126 3.61 8.24 -14.75
N LYS A 127 2.92 8.02 -15.87
CA LYS A 127 3.47 7.25 -16.97
C LYS A 127 4.73 7.93 -17.54
N GLU A 128 4.67 9.23 -17.80
CA GLU A 128 5.83 9.99 -18.28
C GLU A 128 6.96 10.00 -17.24
N GLY A 129 6.64 10.25 -15.97
CA GLY A 129 7.64 10.20 -14.89
C GLY A 129 8.29 8.82 -14.74
N PHE A 130 7.52 7.75 -14.89
CA PHE A 130 8.03 6.38 -14.92
C PHE A 130 9.00 6.18 -16.11
N LEU A 131 8.63 6.64 -17.31
CA LEU A 131 9.49 6.54 -18.50
C LEU A 131 10.80 7.31 -18.31
N GLU A 132 10.75 8.54 -17.79
CA GLU A 132 11.93 9.35 -17.49
C GLU A 132 12.86 8.64 -16.48
N ARG A 133 12.31 8.12 -15.38
CA ARG A 133 13.08 7.39 -14.37
C ARG A 133 13.64 6.08 -14.92
N THR A 134 12.86 5.32 -15.67
CA THR A 134 13.32 4.06 -16.27
C THR A 134 14.49 4.31 -17.21
N GLN A 135 14.43 5.36 -18.03
CA GLN A 135 15.55 5.76 -18.89
C GLN A 135 16.81 6.12 -18.09
N SER A 136 16.67 6.81 -16.95
CA SER A 136 17.81 7.13 -16.09
C SER A 136 18.49 5.91 -15.47
N HIS A 137 17.75 4.82 -15.27
CA HIS A 137 18.31 3.56 -14.72
C HIS A 137 18.98 2.68 -15.79
N LYS A 138 18.82 3.01 -17.08
CA LYS A 138 19.43 2.27 -18.19
C LYS A 138 20.81 2.80 -18.61
N GLN A 139 21.20 3.98 -18.13
CA GLN A 139 22.49 4.64 -18.41
C GLN A 139 23.55 4.22 -17.39
#